data_AF-A0A3D4JPP3-F1
#
_entry.id   AF-A0A3D4JPP3-F1
#
_cell.length_a   1.000
_cell.length_b   1.000
_cell.length_c   1.000
_cell.angle_alpha   90.00
_cell.angle_beta   90.00
_cell.angle_gamma   90.00
#
_symmetry.space_group_name_H-M   'P 1'
#
loop_
_entity.id
_entity.type
_entity.pdbx_description
1 polymer ?
#
loop_
_entity_poly.entity_id
_entity_poly.type
_entity_poly.pdbx_seq_one_letter_code
_entity_poly.pdbx_strand_id
1 'polypeptide(L)'
;MNFLKVLKKSVIDSQFYVSLTGTLFAVFFMLEQNTFRYPTVSFLFITYFSGYLYTKYQKTKHFFKILILNAVAGVICSLLIIHNHNEIRLLKWFVIVVLGLLYNSFFLDVYIRKIPLLKVFYVGLVWGLMNCWLTLPEFSIPIFLISFFFITALVLPFDIRD
;
A
#
# COMPACT_ATOMS: atom_id res chain seq x y z
N MET A 1 -25.63 -5.96 -20.24
CA MET A 1 -24.27 -5.88 -19.67
C MET A 1 -24.03 -7.14 -18.85
N ASN A 2 -23.02 -7.96 -19.19
CA ASN A 2 -22.87 -9.31 -18.64
C ASN A 2 -22.62 -9.26 -17.12
N PHE A 3 -23.45 -9.91 -16.30
CA PHE A 3 -23.38 -9.86 -14.83
C PHE A 3 -21.97 -10.20 -14.30
N LEU A 4 -21.32 -11.19 -14.92
CA LEU A 4 -19.93 -11.57 -14.62
C LEU A 4 -18.92 -10.44 -14.84
N LYS A 5 -19.11 -9.59 -15.85
CA LYS A 5 -18.25 -8.42 -16.09
C LYS A 5 -18.45 -7.33 -15.03
N VAL A 6 -19.69 -7.14 -14.57
CA VAL A 6 -20.00 -6.19 -13.49
C VAL A 6 -19.42 -6.72 -12.17
N LEU A 7 -19.61 -8.00 -11.87
CA LEU A 7 -19.06 -8.63 -10.66
C LEU A 7 -17.53 -8.57 -10.63
N LYS A 8 -16.85 -8.93 -11.73
CA LYS A 8 -15.39 -8.81 -11.85
C LYS A 8 -14.93 -7.37 -11.61
N LYS A 9 -15.60 -6.39 -12.23
CA LYS A 9 -15.21 -4.99 -12.12
C LYS A 9 -15.49 -4.38 -10.74
N SER A 10 -16.57 -4.81 -10.08
CA SER A 10 -16.99 -4.30 -8.78
C SER A 10 -16.32 -4.99 -7.60
N VAL A 11 -15.90 -6.26 -7.76
CA VAL A 11 -15.29 -7.06 -6.69
C VAL A 11 -13.78 -7.20 -6.91
N ILE A 12 -13.35 -7.72 -8.06
CA ILE A 12 -11.93 -8.09 -8.31
C ILE A 12 -11.09 -6.87 -8.71
N ASP A 13 -11.60 -6.00 -9.58
CA ASP A 13 -10.90 -4.75 -9.96
C ASP A 13 -11.10 -3.62 -8.92
N SER A 14 -11.69 -3.95 -7.77
CA SER A 14 -11.95 -3.02 -6.69
C SER A 14 -10.68 -2.75 -5.88
N GLN A 15 -10.50 -1.49 -5.49
CA GLN A 15 -9.43 -1.12 -4.55
C GLN A 15 -9.60 -1.84 -3.21
N PHE A 16 -10.84 -2.19 -2.86
CA PHE A 16 -11.14 -2.99 -1.68
C PHE A 16 -10.44 -4.35 -1.72
N TYR A 17 -10.53 -5.08 -2.84
CA TYR A 17 -9.95 -6.42 -2.96
C TYR A 17 -8.43 -6.38 -2.83
N VAL A 18 -7.77 -5.47 -3.56
CA VAL A 18 -6.30 -5.34 -3.49
C VAL A 18 -5.84 -4.90 -2.10
N SER A 19 -6.59 -4.04 -1.43
CA SER A 19 -6.27 -3.62 -0.05
C SER A 19 -6.47 -4.75 0.95
N LEU A 20 -7.49 -5.58 0.74
CA LEU A 20 -7.73 -6.77 1.55
C LEU A 20 -6.61 -7.79 1.35
N THR A 21 -6.21 -8.09 0.12
CA THR A 21 -5.11 -9.05 -0.15
C THR A 21 -3.77 -8.54 0.38
N GLY A 22 -3.47 -7.25 0.24
CA GLY A 22 -2.28 -6.64 0.85
C GLY A 22 -2.29 -6.72 2.38
N THR A 23 -3.45 -6.51 2.99
CA THR A 23 -3.62 -6.66 4.44
C THR A 23 -3.44 -8.11 4.88
N LEU A 24 -4.02 -9.07 4.16
CA LEU A 24 -3.88 -10.50 4.45
C LEU A 24 -2.43 -10.96 4.30
N PHE A 25 -1.70 -10.42 3.33
CA PHE A 25 -0.28 -10.72 3.16
C PHE A 25 0.56 -10.21 4.34
N ALA A 26 0.27 -9.01 4.85
CA ALA A 26 0.88 -8.52 6.08
C ALA A 26 0.49 -9.38 7.30
N VAL A 27 -0.79 -9.76 7.42
CA VAL A 27 -1.30 -10.63 8.49
C VAL A 27 -0.59 -11.99 8.50
N PHE A 28 -0.32 -12.56 7.33
CA PHE A 28 0.45 -13.81 7.22
C PHE A 28 1.80 -13.71 7.92
N PHE A 29 2.58 -12.66 7.67
CA PHE A 29 3.85 -12.44 8.36
C PHE A 29 3.68 -12.10 9.84
N MET A 30 2.63 -11.38 10.21
CA MET A 30 2.35 -11.09 11.62
C MET A 30 2.02 -12.35 12.41
N LEU A 31 1.32 -13.31 11.82
CA LEU A 31 1.04 -14.61 12.43
C LEU A 31 2.31 -15.43 12.56
N GLU A 32 3.12 -15.51 11.51
CA GLU A 32 4.41 -16.21 11.51
C GLU A 32 5.36 -15.68 12.60
N GLN A 33 5.38 -14.35 12.81
CA GLN A 33 6.22 -13.69 13.82
C GLN A 33 5.54 -13.56 15.20
N ASN A 34 4.34 -14.10 15.40
CA ASN A 34 3.55 -13.94 16.64
C ASN A 34 3.32 -12.47 17.08
N THR A 35 3.18 -11.56 16.12
CA THR A 35 2.98 -10.11 16.35
C THR A 35 1.57 -9.62 16.02
N PHE A 36 0.63 -10.54 15.79
CA PHE A 36 -0.74 -10.24 15.38
C PHE A 36 -1.47 -9.33 16.38
N ARG A 37 -2.07 -8.23 15.88
CA ARG A 37 -2.89 -7.29 16.67
C ARG A 37 -3.98 -6.69 15.81
N TYR A 38 -5.25 -6.83 16.22
CA TYR A 38 -6.41 -6.32 15.49
C TYR A 38 -6.32 -4.83 15.10
N PRO A 39 -5.88 -3.89 15.97
CA PRO A 39 -5.76 -2.48 15.58
C PRO A 39 -4.78 -2.27 14.42
N THR A 40 -3.71 -3.07 14.38
CA THR A 40 -2.71 -3.01 13.30
C THR A 40 -3.31 -3.50 11.99
N VAL A 41 -4.15 -4.53 12.01
CA VAL A 41 -4.82 -5.04 10.81
C VAL A 41 -5.75 -3.99 10.20
N SER A 42 -6.59 -3.35 11.02
CA SER A 42 -7.48 -2.27 10.56
C SER A 42 -6.68 -1.08 10.02
N PHE A 43 -5.60 -0.70 10.70
CA PHE A 43 -4.71 0.36 10.27
C PHE A 43 -4.03 0.07 8.91
N LEU A 44 -3.54 -1.15 8.69
CA LEU A 44 -2.94 -1.57 7.43
C LEU A 44 -3.97 -1.55 6.30
N PHE A 45 -5.18 -2.04 6.56
CA PHE A 45 -6.27 -2.01 5.59
C PHE A 45 -6.60 -0.59 5.14
N ILE A 46 -6.78 0.34 6.07
CA ILE A 46 -7.05 1.75 5.77
C ILE A 46 -5.89 2.35 4.96
N THR A 47 -4.64 2.07 5.36
CA THR A 47 -3.44 2.57 4.66
C THR A 47 -3.38 2.08 3.21
N TYR A 48 -3.57 0.78 2.97
CA TYR A 48 -3.62 0.24 1.61
C TYR A 48 -4.79 0.83 0.82
N PHE A 49 -5.98 0.87 1.40
CA PHE A 49 -7.18 1.37 0.73
C PHE A 49 -7.04 2.82 0.30
N SER A 50 -6.50 3.67 1.17
CA SER A 50 -6.22 5.07 0.86
C SER A 50 -5.15 5.23 -0.23
N GLY A 51 -4.06 4.46 -0.17
CA GLY A 51 -3.02 4.49 -1.21
C GLY A 51 -3.53 4.05 -2.58
N TYR A 52 -4.37 3.01 -2.62
CA TYR A 52 -4.99 2.52 -3.84
C TYR A 52 -6.02 3.50 -4.43
N LEU A 53 -6.85 4.11 -3.58
CA LEU A 53 -7.72 5.20 -4.01
C LEU A 53 -6.93 6.39 -4.56
N TYR A 54 -5.86 6.80 -3.88
CA TYR A 54 -4.99 7.89 -4.33
C TYR A 54 -4.49 7.65 -5.75
N THR A 55 -3.81 6.52 -5.96
CA THR A 55 -3.17 6.18 -7.23
C THR A 55 -4.17 6.03 -8.38
N LYS A 56 -5.33 5.41 -8.13
CA LYS A 56 -6.37 5.21 -9.16
C LYS A 56 -6.99 6.53 -9.64
N TYR A 57 -7.24 7.47 -8.73
CA TYR A 57 -7.96 8.71 -9.05
C TYR A 57 -7.04 9.91 -9.31
N GLN A 58 -5.72 9.73 -9.22
CA GLN A 58 -4.74 10.81 -9.28
C GLN A 58 -4.84 11.70 -10.52
N LYS A 59 -5.09 11.09 -11.69
CA LYS A 59 -5.20 11.80 -12.99
C LYS A 59 -6.66 12.03 -13.41
N THR A 60 -7.59 12.08 -12.44
CA THR A 60 -9.03 12.24 -12.71
C THR A 60 -9.58 13.52 -12.07
N LYS A 61 -10.72 13.99 -12.57
CA LYS A 61 -11.45 15.14 -11.98
C LYS A 61 -11.90 14.94 -10.52
N HIS A 62 -11.81 13.71 -9.99
CA HIS A 62 -12.18 13.37 -8.62
C HIS A 62 -11.01 13.44 -7.64
N PHE A 63 -9.80 13.75 -8.14
CA PHE A 63 -8.57 13.74 -7.35
C PHE A 63 -8.68 14.54 -6.05
N PHE A 64 -9.19 15.77 -6.11
CA PHE A 64 -9.31 16.63 -4.91
C PHE A 64 -10.20 16.01 -3.82
N LYS A 65 -11.31 15.36 -4.21
CA LYS A 65 -12.19 14.66 -3.26
C LYS A 65 -11.48 13.48 -2.60
N ILE A 66 -10.69 12.73 -3.38
CA ILE A 66 -9.91 11.60 -2.88
C ILE A 66 -8.75 12.06 -2.00
N LEU A 67 -8.14 13.21 -2.31
CA LEU A 67 -7.10 13.80 -1.48
C LEU A 67 -7.63 14.17 -0.10
N ILE A 68 -8.82 14.78 -0.02
CA ILE A 68 -9.51 15.06 1.25
C ILE A 68 -9.80 13.76 2.00
N LEU A 69 -10.35 12.75 1.31
CA LEU A 69 -10.64 11.44 1.91
C LEU A 69 -9.37 10.80 2.49
N ASN A 70 -8.24 10.88 1.79
CA ASN A 70 -6.96 10.35 2.25
C ASN A 70 -6.36 11.16 3.39
N ALA A 71 -6.56 12.48 3.41
CA ALA A 71 -6.17 13.30 4.55
C ALA A 71 -6.96 12.89 5.81
N VAL A 72 -8.28 12.70 5.69
CA VAL A 72 -9.13 12.20 6.79
C VAL A 72 -8.69 10.80 7.23
N ALA A 73 -8.44 9.89 6.29
CA ALA A 73 -7.94 8.56 6.60
C ALA A 73 -6.56 8.60 7.29
N GLY A 74 -5.68 9.51 6.87
CA GLY A 74 -4.39 9.75 7.51
C GLY A 74 -4.52 10.22 8.96
N VAL A 75 -5.47 11.10 9.26
CA VAL A 75 -5.79 11.49 10.65
C VAL A 75 -6.28 10.29 11.45
N ILE A 76 -7.20 9.49 10.90
CA ILE A 76 -7.71 8.28 11.55
C ILE A 76 -6.56 7.29 11.84
N CYS A 77 -5.68 7.02 10.87
CA CYS A 77 -4.50 6.18 11.04
C CYS A 77 -3.56 6.73 12.12
N SER A 78 -3.32 8.04 12.14
CA SER A 78 -2.47 8.67 13.16
C SER A 78 -3.05 8.49 14.56
N LEU A 79 -4.36 8.71 14.72
CA LEU A 79 -5.07 8.51 15.99
C LEU A 79 -5.01 7.05 16.45
N LEU A 80 -5.20 6.09 15.53
CA LEU A 80 -5.08 4.65 15.83
C LEU A 80 -3.68 4.27 16.31
N ILE A 81 -2.63 4.87 15.75
CA ILE A 81 -1.24 4.62 16.17
C ILE A 81 -0.97 5.24 17.54
N ILE A 82 -1.36 6.49 17.76
CA ILE A 82 -1.14 7.23 19.02
C ILE A 82 -1.87 6.55 20.17
N HIS A 83 -3.12 6.12 19.96
CA HIS A 83 -3.90 5.41 20.99
C HIS A 83 -3.29 4.05 21.37
N ASN A 84 -2.51 3.45 20.47
CA ASN A 84 -1.78 2.20 20.72
C ASN A 84 -0.34 2.45 21.23
N HIS A 85 -0.04 3.67 21.70
CA HIS A 85 1.24 4.11 22.29
C HIS A 85 2.49 3.68 21.48
N ASN A 86 2.46 3.84 20.16
CA ASN A 86 3.55 3.40 19.29
C ASN A 86 4.10 4.54 18.41
N GLU A 87 4.82 5.47 19.02
CA GLU A 87 5.37 6.66 18.36
C GLU A 87 6.35 6.32 17.24
N ILE A 88 7.18 5.28 17.42
CA ILE A 88 8.11 4.81 16.40
C ILE A 88 7.34 4.35 15.15
N ARG A 89 6.21 3.67 15.33
CA ARG A 89 5.35 3.23 14.22
C ARG A 89 4.74 4.40 13.46
N LEU A 90 4.47 5.53 14.12
CA LEU A 90 3.98 6.74 13.46
C LEU A 90 5.01 7.27 12.47
N LEU A 91 6.29 7.32 12.88
CA LEU A 91 7.39 7.75 12.00
C LEU A 91 7.57 6.78 10.83
N LYS A 92 7.62 5.47 11.09
CA LYS A 92 7.72 4.45 10.03
C LYS A 92 6.58 4.58 9.02
N TRP A 93 5.36 4.73 9.51
CA TRP A 93 4.17 4.91 8.67
C TRP A 93 4.24 6.20 7.86
N PHE A 94 4.64 7.32 8.47
CA PHE A 94 4.79 8.59 7.79
C PHE A 94 5.77 8.50 6.62
N VAL A 95 6.94 7.85 6.82
CA VAL A 95 7.90 7.59 5.74
C VAL A 95 7.27 6.79 4.61
N ILE A 96 6.52 5.72 4.94
CA ILE A 96 5.84 4.90 3.92
C ILE A 96 4.76 5.69 3.17
N VAL A 97 4.00 6.56 3.86
CA VAL A 97 3.00 7.44 3.22
C VAL A 97 3.67 8.40 2.25
N VAL A 98 4.78 9.04 2.65
CA VAL A 98 5.55 9.93 1.76
C VAL A 98 6.06 9.16 0.54
N LEU A 99 6.60 7.95 0.71
CA LEU A 99 6.97 7.10 -0.42
C LEU A 99 5.75 6.76 -1.29
N GLY A 100 4.61 6.40 -0.71
CA GLY A 100 3.39 6.11 -1.46
C GLY A 100 2.90 7.30 -2.30
N LEU A 101 2.96 8.52 -1.75
CA LEU A 101 2.59 9.75 -2.46
C LEU A 101 3.53 10.07 -3.61
N LEU A 102 4.82 9.74 -3.46
CA LEU A 102 5.82 9.97 -4.49
C LEU A 102 5.63 9.05 -5.70
N TYR A 103 5.10 7.82 -5.54
CA TYR A 103 5.00 6.76 -6.58
C TYR A 103 4.59 7.25 -7.98
N ASN A 104 3.64 8.19 -8.05
CA ASN A 104 3.12 8.70 -9.31
C ASN A 104 3.06 10.24 -9.30
N SER A 105 3.90 10.87 -8.47
CA SER A 105 4.10 12.31 -8.44
C SER A 105 4.78 12.79 -9.74
N PHE A 106 4.63 14.09 -10.05
CA PHE A 106 5.35 14.74 -11.15
C PHE A 106 6.86 14.47 -11.10
N PHE A 107 7.43 14.32 -9.90
CA PHE A 107 8.83 13.94 -9.70
C PHE A 107 9.17 12.58 -10.34
N LEU A 108 8.33 11.57 -10.12
CA LEU A 108 8.52 10.25 -10.73
C LEU A 108 8.18 10.26 -12.24
N ASP A 109 7.15 11.02 -12.64
CA ASP A 109 6.72 11.13 -14.04
C ASP A 109 7.76 11.85 -14.93
N VAL A 110 8.50 12.83 -14.39
CA VAL A 110 9.49 13.64 -15.13
C VAL A 110 10.89 13.04 -15.09
N TYR A 111 11.35 12.57 -13.94
CA TYR A 111 12.74 12.13 -13.76
C TYR A 111 12.92 10.61 -13.85
N ILE A 112 11.88 9.82 -13.53
CA ILE A 112 12.01 8.37 -13.32
C ILE A 112 11.28 7.54 -14.39
N ARG A 113 10.24 8.07 -15.05
CA ARG A 113 9.46 7.36 -16.08
C ARG A 113 10.28 6.87 -17.31
N LYS A 114 11.51 7.33 -17.46
CA LYS A 114 12.42 6.88 -18.53
C LYS A 114 13.21 5.61 -18.18
N ILE A 115 13.16 5.14 -16.92
CA ILE A 115 13.89 3.96 -16.47
C ILE A 115 12.91 2.77 -16.40
N PRO A 116 13.01 1.79 -17.31
CA PRO A 116 12.14 0.62 -17.30
C PRO A 116 12.29 -0.14 -15.96
N LEU A 117 11.21 -0.77 -15.50
CA LEU A 117 11.14 -1.60 -14.28
C LEU A 117 11.25 -0.87 -12.93
N LEU A 118 11.78 0.36 -12.88
CA LEU A 118 11.99 1.07 -11.62
C LEU A 118 10.67 1.29 -10.84
N LYS A 119 9.57 1.51 -11.55
CA LYS A 119 8.22 1.60 -10.98
C LYS A 119 7.80 0.30 -10.29
N VAL A 120 8.09 -0.85 -10.90
CA VAL A 120 7.77 -2.18 -10.37
C VAL A 120 8.55 -2.44 -9.08
N PHE A 121 9.86 -2.15 -9.10
CA PHE A 121 10.71 -2.24 -7.90
C PHE A 121 10.27 -1.28 -6.80
N TYR A 122 9.80 -0.08 -7.16
CA TYR A 122 9.27 0.88 -6.20
C TYR A 122 8.03 0.35 -5.47
N VAL A 123 7.09 -0.27 -6.20
CA VAL A 123 5.92 -0.90 -5.58
C VAL A 123 6.36 -2.03 -4.64
N GLY A 124 7.29 -2.88 -5.09
CA GLY A 124 7.90 -3.93 -4.26
C GLY A 124 8.55 -3.38 -3.00
N LEU A 125 9.26 -2.26 -3.09
CA LEU A 125 9.92 -1.60 -1.95
C LEU A 125 8.89 -1.14 -0.90
N VAL A 126 7.87 -0.39 -1.33
CA VAL A 126 6.85 0.13 -0.42
C VAL A 126 6.09 -1.00 0.28
N TRP A 127 5.72 -2.05 -0.47
CA TRP A 127 5.08 -3.24 0.09
C TRP A 127 6.01 -4.02 1.03
N GLY A 128 7.28 -4.15 0.68
CA GLY A 128 8.30 -4.74 1.55
C GLY A 128 8.37 -4.02 2.90
N LEU A 129 8.50 -2.69 2.87
CA LEU A 129 8.55 -1.86 4.09
C LEU A 129 7.25 -1.95 4.91
N MET A 130 6.09 -2.00 4.26
CA MET A 130 4.81 -2.24 4.95
C MET A 130 4.83 -3.56 5.73
N ASN A 131 5.31 -4.64 5.11
CA ASN A 131 5.23 -5.98 5.68
C ASN A 131 6.34 -6.35 6.66
N CYS A 132 7.53 -5.72 6.56
CA CYS A 132 8.68 -6.07 7.38
C CYS A 132 9.08 -4.99 8.39
N TRP A 133 8.81 -3.71 8.11
CA TRP A 133 9.29 -2.60 8.93
C TRP A 133 8.19 -2.00 9.77
N LEU A 134 7.02 -1.77 9.17
CA LEU A 134 5.87 -1.15 9.84
C LEU A 134 5.15 -2.11 10.80
N THR A 135 4.95 -3.35 10.38
CA THR A 135 4.22 -4.38 11.13
C THR A 135 5.04 -4.98 12.27
N LEU A 136 6.33 -5.19 12.05
CA LEU A 136 7.22 -5.89 12.98
C LEU A 136 7.92 -4.91 13.93
N PRO A 137 8.26 -5.35 15.15
CA PRO A 137 9.10 -4.58 16.07
C PRO A 137 10.46 -4.27 15.45
N GLU A 138 11.10 -5.30 14.90
CA GLU A 138 12.42 -5.27 14.28
C GLU A 138 12.33 -5.55 12.78
N PHE A 139 13.27 -4.98 12.02
CA PHE A 139 13.30 -5.18 10.58
C PHE A 139 13.74 -6.61 10.24
N SER A 140 12.86 -7.36 9.57
CA SER A 140 13.18 -8.70 9.09
C SER A 140 13.60 -8.67 7.61
N ILE A 141 14.89 -8.88 7.35
CA ILE A 141 15.44 -8.97 5.99
C ILE A 141 14.77 -10.10 5.18
N PRO A 142 14.55 -11.31 5.72
CA PRO A 142 13.85 -12.36 4.98
C PRO A 142 12.44 -11.96 4.54
N ILE A 143 11.64 -11.39 5.45
CA ILE A 143 10.26 -10.96 5.14
C ILE A 143 10.25 -9.81 4.13
N PHE A 144 11.23 -8.89 4.25
CA PHE A 144 11.43 -7.84 3.28
C PHE A 144 11.69 -8.40 1.88
N LEU A 145 12.66 -9.31 1.73
CA LEU A 145 13.04 -9.87 0.44
C LEU A 145 11.91 -10.69 -0.17
N ILE A 146 11.22 -11.52 0.62
CA ILE A 146 10.06 -12.28 0.15
C ILE A 146 8.99 -11.32 -0.38
N SER A 147 8.62 -10.31 0.42
CA SER A 147 7.61 -9.32 0.01
C SER A 147 8.05 -8.55 -1.23
N PHE A 148 9.29 -8.09 -1.26
CA PHE A 148 9.86 -7.31 -2.35
C PHE A 148 9.83 -8.08 -3.67
N PHE A 149 10.38 -9.31 -3.70
CA PHE A 149 10.43 -10.11 -4.92
C PHE A 149 9.04 -10.59 -5.34
N PHE A 150 8.20 -11.02 -4.41
CA PHE A 150 6.84 -11.47 -4.72
C PHE A 150 6.02 -10.37 -5.38
N ILE A 151 6.01 -9.17 -4.79
CA ILE A 151 5.24 -8.04 -5.32
C ILE A 151 5.83 -7.52 -6.62
N THR A 152 7.16 -7.44 -6.72
CA THR A 152 7.83 -7.04 -7.97
C THR A 152 7.46 -8.00 -9.10
N ALA A 153 7.54 -9.32 -8.87
CA ALA A 153 7.18 -10.32 -9.86
C ALA A 153 5.68 -10.26 -10.24
N LEU A 154 4.80 -9.99 -9.28
CA LEU A 154 3.36 -9.85 -9.51
C LEU A 154 3.03 -8.63 -10.38
N VAL A 155 3.72 -7.51 -10.17
CA VAL A 155 3.44 -6.24 -10.86
C VAL A 155 4.12 -6.17 -12.23
N LEU A 156 5.20 -6.92 -12.44
CA LEU A 156 6.00 -6.91 -13.67
C LEU A 156 5.19 -7.08 -14.97
N PRO A 157 4.25 -8.05 -15.10
CA PRO A 157 3.49 -8.24 -16.34
C PRO A 157 2.59 -7.05 -16.69
N PHE A 158 2.17 -6.27 -15.68
CA PHE A 158 1.34 -5.09 -15.90
C PHE A 158 2.17 -3.94 -16.48
N ASP A 159 3.41 -3.77 -16.03
CA ASP A 159 4.31 -2.73 -16.56
C ASP A 159 4.83 -3.04 -17.97
N ILE A 160 4.93 -4.33 -18.35
CA ILE A 160 5.26 -4.74 -19.73
C ILE A 160 4.08 -4.50 -20.69
N ARG A 161 2.84 -4.60 -20.17
CA ARG A 161 1.62 -4.45 -20.96
C ARG A 161 1.25 -2.98 -21.20
N ASP A 162 1.50 -2.12 -20.21
CA ASP A 162 1.19 -0.69 -20.22
C ASP A 162 2.18 0.12 -21.08
#